data_AF-A0A4V2BVH4-F1
#
_entry.id   AF-A0A4V2BVH4-F1
#
_cell.length_a   1.000
_cell.length_b   1.000
_cell.length_c   1.000
_cell.angle_alpha   90.00
_cell.angle_beta   90.00
_cell.angle_gamma   90.00
#
_symmetry.space_group_name_H-M   'P 1'
#
loop_
_entity.id
_entity.type
_entity.pdbx_description
1 polymer ?
#
loop_
_entity_poly.entity_id
_entity_poly.type
_entity_poly.pdbx_seq_one_letter_code
_entity_poly.pdbx_strand_id
1 'polypeptide(L)'
;MKENKGRFYLSLILLCLYGPLLLCFLSSYINLNFVSPRYMSDVSQVTNVIILGSSILGFTLLLMKYQEVRTLFNNRIIANTLIIISFLYACLMFIAVSLVVFLDATFSSNKDYIYQEQTFNNRTFYVYTADPGAFGKAHHYVYLKCPASFNRYELELIANLSWMRDYEMSLEGDDLIFQSDSEEGKTVLDVSEFYCK
;
A
#
# COMPACT_ATOMS: atom_id res chain seq x y z
N MET A 1 -16.03 -35.59 18.50
CA MET A 1 -16.67 -34.31 18.12
C MET A 1 -15.93 -33.05 18.58
N LYS A 2 -15.19 -33.05 19.72
CA LYS A 2 -14.37 -31.89 20.18
C LYS A 2 -13.15 -31.59 19.29
N GLU A 3 -12.49 -32.62 18.77
CA GLU A 3 -11.26 -32.46 17.95
C GLU A 3 -11.48 -31.66 16.65
N ASN A 4 -12.66 -31.79 16.05
CA ASN A 4 -13.00 -31.08 14.81
C ASN A 4 -13.20 -29.56 15.05
N LYS A 5 -13.65 -29.17 16.25
CA LYS A 5 -13.84 -27.75 16.61
C LYS A 5 -12.52 -27.04 16.83
N GLY A 6 -11.57 -27.68 17.53
CA GLY A 6 -10.23 -27.11 17.74
C GLY A 6 -9.51 -26.83 16.42
N ARG A 7 -9.50 -27.80 15.50
CA ARG A 7 -8.88 -27.64 14.17
C ARG A 7 -9.52 -26.51 13.37
N PHE A 8 -10.86 -26.41 13.41
CA PHE A 8 -11.59 -25.32 12.78
C PHE A 8 -11.18 -23.94 13.32
N TYR A 9 -11.11 -23.77 14.65
CA TYR A 9 -10.65 -22.52 15.25
C TYR A 9 -9.20 -22.19 14.90
N LEU A 10 -8.31 -23.19 14.90
CA LEU A 10 -6.92 -23.01 14.50
C LEU A 10 -6.84 -22.52 13.04
N SER A 11 -7.59 -23.13 12.11
CA SER A 11 -7.62 -22.69 10.72
C SER A 11 -8.12 -21.26 10.56
N LEU A 12 -9.19 -20.87 11.29
CA LEU A 12 -9.69 -19.49 11.28
C LEU A 12 -8.67 -18.49 11.83
N ILE A 13 -8.03 -18.81 12.96
CA ILE A 13 -6.98 -17.96 13.56
C ILE A 13 -5.83 -17.80 12.58
N LEU A 14 -5.39 -18.89 11.94
CA LEU A 14 -4.30 -18.86 10.96
C LEU A 14 -4.66 -17.98 9.77
N LEU A 15 -5.86 -18.14 9.22
CA LEU A 15 -6.33 -17.32 8.10
C LEU A 15 -6.41 -15.84 8.47
N CYS A 16 -6.98 -15.53 9.64
CA CYS A 16 -7.21 -14.15 10.05
C CYS A 16 -5.93 -13.38 10.42
N LEU A 17 -4.98 -14.05 11.09
CA LEU A 17 -3.73 -13.42 11.54
C LEU A 17 -2.65 -13.47 10.47
N TYR A 18 -2.42 -14.63 9.84
CA TYR A 18 -1.30 -14.83 8.92
C TYR A 18 -1.68 -14.69 7.44
N GLY A 19 -2.97 -14.73 7.11
CA GLY A 19 -3.47 -14.47 5.75
C GLY A 19 -3.05 -13.09 5.21
N PRO A 20 -3.23 -11.99 5.98
CA PRO A 20 -2.73 -10.68 5.58
C PRO A 20 -1.23 -10.64 5.29
N LEU A 21 -0.42 -11.33 6.11
CA LEU A 21 1.02 -11.39 5.93
C LEU A 21 1.42 -12.12 4.65
N LEU A 22 0.72 -13.23 4.34
CA LEU A 22 0.86 -13.93 3.06
C LEU A 22 0.49 -13.04 1.89
N LEU A 23 -0.59 -12.26 1.99
CA LEU A 23 -1.02 -11.34 0.94
C LEU A 23 0.04 -10.27 0.68
N CYS A 24 0.56 -9.63 1.74
CA CYS A 24 1.63 -8.62 1.61
C CYS A 24 2.90 -9.20 0.99
N PHE A 25 3.29 -10.41 1.41
CA PHE A 25 4.45 -11.09 0.84
C PHE A 25 4.22 -11.34 -0.66
N LEU A 26 3.10 -11.96 -1.03
CA LEU A 26 2.76 -12.24 -2.44
C LEU A 26 2.68 -10.97 -3.29
N SER A 27 2.14 -9.87 -2.77
CA SER A 27 2.07 -8.60 -3.51
C SER A 27 3.44 -8.03 -3.84
N SER A 28 4.42 -8.16 -2.93
CA SER A 28 5.78 -7.67 -3.15
C SER A 28 6.53 -8.46 -4.23
N TYR A 29 6.29 -9.78 -4.36
CA TYR A 29 6.96 -10.60 -5.38
C TYR A 29 6.30 -10.52 -6.76
N ILE A 30 4.99 -10.32 -6.83
CA ILE A 30 4.22 -10.46 -8.09
C ILE A 30 4.02 -9.11 -8.79
N ASN A 31 4.45 -7.99 -8.19
CA ASN A 31 4.24 -6.63 -8.68
C ASN A 31 2.78 -6.41 -9.11
N LEU A 32 1.87 -6.47 -8.13
CA LEU A 32 0.42 -6.39 -8.32
C LEU A 32 -0.10 -4.96 -8.57
N ASN A 33 0.62 -4.19 -9.38
CA ASN A 33 0.26 -2.82 -9.76
C ASN A 33 -0.76 -2.84 -10.90
N PHE A 34 -2.05 -2.74 -10.59
CA PHE A 34 -3.13 -2.77 -11.58
C PHE A 34 -3.72 -1.39 -11.84
N VAL A 35 -4.13 -1.16 -13.10
CA VAL A 35 -4.92 0.00 -13.56
C VAL A 35 -4.21 1.35 -13.41
N SER A 36 -4.03 1.85 -12.18
CA SER A 36 -3.33 3.11 -11.91
C SER A 36 -2.84 3.19 -10.45
N PRO A 37 -1.82 4.02 -10.18
CA PRO A 37 -1.35 4.29 -8.81
C PRO A 37 -2.45 4.82 -7.89
N ARG A 38 -3.32 5.70 -8.41
CA ARG A 38 -4.48 6.21 -7.68
C ARG A 38 -5.43 5.09 -7.26
N TYR A 39 -5.80 4.22 -8.21
CA TYR A 39 -6.68 3.09 -7.92
C TYR A 39 -6.07 2.14 -6.89
N MET A 40 -4.77 1.86 -7.00
CA MET A 40 -4.04 1.05 -6.01
C MET A 40 -4.02 1.68 -4.62
N SER A 41 -3.96 3.01 -4.51
CA SER A 41 -4.09 3.72 -3.24
C SER A 41 -5.48 3.51 -2.60
N ASP A 42 -6.55 3.60 -3.39
CA ASP A 42 -7.92 3.31 -2.91
C ASP A 42 -8.09 1.85 -2.46
N VAL A 43 -7.58 0.91 -3.26
CA VAL A 43 -7.62 -0.52 -2.92
C VAL A 43 -6.83 -0.81 -1.64
N SER A 44 -5.65 -0.19 -1.49
CA SER A 44 -4.82 -0.33 -0.29
C SER A 44 -5.57 0.14 0.96
N GLN A 45 -6.21 1.30 0.90
CA GLN A 45 -6.98 1.84 2.03
C GLN A 45 -8.11 0.89 2.47
N VAL A 46 -8.90 0.37 1.51
CA VAL A 46 -9.96 -0.61 1.81
C VAL A 46 -9.36 -1.92 2.36
N THR A 47 -8.25 -2.38 1.77
CA THR A 47 -7.56 -3.60 2.19
C THR A 47 -7.05 -3.48 3.63
N ASN A 48 -6.48 -2.34 4.02
CA ASN A 48 -5.99 -2.07 5.37
C ASN A 48 -7.11 -2.15 6.42
N VAL A 49 -8.31 -1.65 6.09
CA VAL A 49 -9.49 -1.77 6.96
C VAL A 49 -9.94 -3.22 7.13
N ILE A 50 -9.95 -4.00 6.03
CA ILE A 50 -10.28 -5.43 6.07
C ILE A 50 -9.25 -6.20 6.92
N ILE A 51 -7.95 -5.90 6.75
CA ILE A 51 -6.87 -6.51 7.52
C ILE A 51 -7.02 -6.17 9.01
N LEU A 52 -7.40 -4.93 9.35
CA LEU A 52 -7.65 -4.53 10.73
C LEU A 52 -8.78 -5.35 11.36
N GLY A 53 -9.92 -5.44 10.68
CA GLY A 53 -11.06 -6.26 11.13
C GLY A 53 -10.70 -7.75 11.28
N SER A 54 -9.95 -8.29 10.32
CA SER A 54 -9.43 -9.65 10.36
C SER A 54 -8.50 -9.88 11.55
N SER A 55 -7.59 -8.94 11.82
CA SER A 55 -6.63 -9.02 12.93
C SER A 55 -7.34 -8.99 14.29
N ILE A 56 -8.36 -8.13 14.44
CA ILE A 56 -9.20 -8.07 15.64
C ILE A 56 -9.93 -9.41 15.84
N LEU A 57 -10.56 -9.94 14.80
CA LEU A 57 -11.26 -11.22 14.86
C LEU A 57 -10.31 -12.38 15.25
N GLY A 58 -9.14 -12.45 14.61
CA GLY A 58 -8.12 -13.45 14.90
C GLY A 58 -7.62 -13.37 16.34
N PHE A 59 -7.39 -12.15 16.85
CA PHE A 59 -6.99 -11.91 18.24
C PHE A 59 -8.08 -12.32 19.24
N THR A 60 -9.35 -11.95 19.00
CA THR A 60 -10.47 -12.35 19.84
C THR A 60 -10.65 -13.87 19.86
N LEU A 61 -10.55 -14.53 18.71
CA LEU A 61 -10.61 -16.00 18.64
C LEU A 61 -9.46 -16.66 19.40
N LEU A 62 -8.24 -16.11 19.29
CA LEU A 62 -7.08 -16.60 20.04
C LEU A 62 -7.33 -16.47 21.56
N LEU A 63 -7.87 -15.35 22.05
CA LEU A 63 -8.23 -15.17 23.46
C LEU A 63 -9.31 -16.15 23.94
N MET A 64 -10.41 -16.27 23.20
CA MET A 64 -11.57 -17.05 23.65
C MET A 64 -11.36 -18.56 23.52
N LYS A 65 -10.57 -19.01 22.54
CA LYS A 65 -10.43 -20.43 22.18
C LYS A 65 -9.02 -20.99 22.37
N TYR A 66 -8.13 -20.28 23.08
CA TYR A 66 -6.75 -20.74 23.28
C TYR A 66 -6.66 -22.16 23.88
N GLN A 67 -7.57 -22.52 24.80
CA GLN A 67 -7.56 -23.84 25.43
C GLN A 67 -7.86 -24.95 24.42
N GLU A 68 -8.85 -24.76 23.55
CA GLU A 68 -9.19 -25.75 22.51
C GLU A 68 -8.04 -25.89 21.51
N VAL A 69 -7.41 -24.79 21.11
CA VAL A 69 -6.25 -24.81 20.21
C VAL A 69 -5.05 -25.50 20.87
N ARG A 70 -4.76 -25.19 22.13
CA ARG A 70 -3.66 -25.80 22.90
C ARG A 70 -3.77 -27.31 22.98
N THR A 71 -4.98 -27.85 23.13
CA THR A 71 -5.19 -29.31 23.22
C THR A 71 -4.91 -30.07 21.92
N LEU A 72 -4.73 -29.38 20.79
CA LEU A 72 -4.34 -30.02 19.52
C LEU A 72 -2.87 -30.42 19.48
N PHE A 73 -2.04 -29.83 20.33
CA PHE A 73 -0.60 -30.06 20.34
C PHE A 73 -0.25 -31.08 21.42
N ASN A 74 0.48 -32.13 21.05
CA ASN A 74 0.90 -33.17 21.98
C ASN A 74 1.95 -32.66 22.99
N ASN A 75 2.81 -31.73 22.57
CA ASN A 75 3.84 -31.14 23.43
C ASN A 75 3.40 -29.79 24.00
N ARG A 76 3.28 -29.73 25.33
CA ARG A 76 2.90 -28.52 26.08
C ARG A 76 3.82 -27.33 25.84
N ILE A 77 5.12 -27.56 25.67
CA ILE A 77 6.10 -26.49 25.45
C ILE A 77 5.83 -25.86 24.09
N ILE A 78 5.80 -26.67 23.02
CA ILE A 78 5.52 -26.21 21.65
C ILE A 78 4.18 -25.46 21.58
N ALA A 79 3.13 -26.01 22.20
CA ALA A 79 1.81 -25.40 22.23
C ALA A 79 1.85 -23.99 22.86
N ASN A 80 2.48 -23.87 24.03
CA ASN A 80 2.57 -22.60 24.74
C ASN A 80 3.45 -21.60 23.99
N THR A 81 4.58 -22.03 23.43
CA THR A 81 5.48 -21.15 22.65
C THR A 81 4.78 -20.59 21.42
N LEU A 82 4.08 -21.42 20.65
CA LEU A 82 3.34 -20.99 19.46
C LEU A 82 2.22 -20.00 19.81
N ILE A 83 1.46 -20.27 20.89
CA ILE A 83 0.40 -19.37 21.35
C ILE A 83 0.98 -18.02 21.78
N ILE A 84 2.06 -18.01 22.56
CA ILE A 84 2.71 -16.76 23.01
C ILE A 84 3.22 -15.94 21.82
N ILE A 85 3.90 -16.58 20.86
CA ILE A 85 4.37 -15.89 19.65
C ILE A 85 3.19 -15.33 18.85
N SER A 86 2.11 -16.11 18.70
CA SER A 86 0.90 -15.67 17.99
C SER A 86 0.25 -14.45 18.67
N PHE A 87 0.24 -14.42 20.01
CA PHE A 87 -0.24 -13.28 20.78
C PHE A 87 0.59 -12.03 20.57
N LEU A 88 1.93 -12.15 20.68
CA LEU A 88 2.84 -11.03 20.45
C LEU A 88 2.71 -10.48 19.03
N TYR A 89 2.63 -11.38 18.05
CA TYR A 89 2.41 -11.03 16.65
C TYR A 89 1.08 -10.30 16.45
N ALA A 90 -0.02 -10.80 17.02
CA ALA A 90 -1.33 -10.16 16.91
C ALA A 90 -1.35 -8.75 17.53
N CYS A 91 -0.70 -8.55 18.68
CA CYS A 91 -0.55 -7.22 19.29
C CYS A 91 0.23 -6.27 18.38
N LEU A 92 1.35 -6.72 17.82
CA LEU A 92 2.17 -5.93 16.91
C LEU A 92 1.39 -5.55 15.64
N MET A 93 0.70 -6.51 15.03
CA MET A 93 -0.13 -6.29 13.85
C MET A 93 -1.27 -5.32 14.13
N PHE A 94 -1.95 -5.48 15.27
CA PHE A 94 -3.01 -4.57 15.67
C PHE A 94 -2.50 -3.13 15.78
N ILE A 95 -1.36 -2.90 16.45
CA ILE A 95 -0.78 -1.56 16.58
C ILE A 95 -0.39 -1.00 15.20
N ALA A 96 0.33 -1.79 14.39
CA ALA A 96 0.83 -1.35 13.10
C ALA A 96 -0.31 -1.00 12.12
N VAL A 97 -1.29 -1.89 11.96
CA VAL A 97 -2.41 -1.67 11.03
C VAL A 97 -3.34 -0.57 11.53
N SER A 98 -3.59 -0.49 12.84
CA SER A 98 -4.38 0.61 13.40
C SER A 98 -3.72 1.96 13.17
N LEU A 99 -2.38 2.03 13.31
CA LEU A 99 -1.62 3.24 13.02
C LEU A 99 -1.75 3.63 11.55
N VAL A 100 -1.58 2.67 10.62
CA VAL A 100 -1.74 2.95 9.17
C VAL A 100 -3.14 3.47 8.87
N VAL A 101 -4.19 2.80 9.34
CA VAL A 101 -5.58 3.24 9.12
C VAL A 101 -5.85 4.61 9.74
N PHE A 102 -5.29 4.88 10.93
CA PHE A 102 -5.41 6.19 11.58
C PHE A 102 -4.72 7.30 10.80
N LEU A 103 -3.50 7.04 10.31
CA LEU A 103 -2.75 7.99 9.49
C LEU A 103 -3.47 8.24 8.18
N ASP A 104 -3.95 7.19 7.50
CA ASP A 104 -4.73 7.32 6.26
C ASP A 104 -5.99 8.16 6.50
N ALA A 105 -6.69 7.97 7.61
CA ALA A 105 -7.90 8.73 7.93
C ALA A 105 -7.62 10.19 8.34
N THR A 106 -6.48 10.46 8.98
CA THR A 106 -6.11 11.80 9.47
C THR A 106 -5.46 12.65 8.39
N PHE A 107 -4.63 12.02 7.55
CA PHE A 107 -3.81 12.66 6.53
C PHE A 107 -4.27 12.31 5.12
N SER A 108 -5.53 11.89 4.92
CA SER A 108 -6.11 11.79 3.57
C SER A 108 -6.20 13.20 2.97
N SER A 109 -5.07 13.68 2.47
CA SER A 109 -5.01 14.87 1.63
C SER A 109 -5.78 14.60 0.34
N ASN A 110 -5.96 15.66 -0.45
CA ASN A 110 -6.63 15.53 -1.72
C ASN A 110 -5.86 14.51 -2.59
N LYS A 111 -6.44 13.34 -2.84
CA LYS A 111 -5.79 12.27 -3.63
C LYS A 111 -5.51 12.74 -5.05
N ASP A 112 -6.29 13.69 -5.58
CA ASP A 112 -6.03 14.31 -6.88
C ASP A 112 -4.74 15.14 -6.87
N TYR A 113 -4.33 15.67 -5.71
CA TYR A 113 -3.07 16.40 -5.56
C TYR A 113 -1.86 15.45 -5.39
N ILE A 114 -2.03 14.33 -4.65
CA ILE A 114 -0.96 13.34 -4.47
C ILE A 114 -0.70 12.58 -5.77
N TYR A 115 -1.76 12.11 -6.43
CA TYR A 115 -1.71 11.20 -7.55
C TYR A 115 -2.22 11.90 -8.81
N GLN A 116 -1.31 12.52 -9.56
CA GLN A 116 -1.65 13.18 -10.82
C GLN A 116 -1.21 12.31 -12.00
N GLU A 117 -2.12 12.09 -12.95
CA GLU A 117 -1.85 11.30 -14.15
C GLU A 117 -2.38 12.07 -15.37
N GLN A 118 -1.52 12.29 -16.36
CA GLN A 118 -1.90 12.93 -17.63
C GLN A 118 -1.32 12.15 -18.81
N THR A 119 -2.07 12.07 -19.90
CA THR A 119 -1.66 11.34 -21.11
C THR A 119 -1.47 12.32 -22.26
N PHE A 120 -0.28 12.32 -22.84
CA PHE A 120 0.08 13.13 -23.99
C PHE A 120 0.69 12.24 -25.07
N ASN A 121 0.22 12.35 -26.31
CA ASN A 121 0.78 11.61 -27.45
C ASN A 121 0.95 10.09 -27.18
N ASN A 122 -0.03 9.46 -26.53
CA ASN A 122 -0.02 8.04 -26.14
C ASN A 122 1.08 7.64 -25.12
N ARG A 123 1.72 8.61 -24.46
CA ARG A 123 2.56 8.44 -23.27
C ARG A 123 1.81 8.94 -22.05
N THR A 124 1.78 8.14 -20.98
CA THR A 124 1.12 8.54 -19.73
C THR A 124 2.17 8.89 -18.69
N PHE A 125 2.12 10.13 -18.20
CA PHE A 125 2.99 10.61 -17.14
C PHE A 125 2.24 10.62 -15.81
N TYR A 126 2.90 10.11 -14.79
CA TYR A 126 2.37 10.03 -13.44
C TYR A 126 3.28 10.81 -12.49
N VAL A 127 2.68 11.64 -11.65
CA VAL A 127 3.39 12.39 -10.62
C VAL A 127 2.87 11.98 -9.26
N TYR A 128 3.80 11.54 -8.42
CA TYR A 128 3.57 11.29 -7.01
C TYR A 128 4.11 12.44 -6.17
N THR A 129 3.22 13.10 -5.43
CA THR A 129 3.62 14.15 -4.49
C THR A 129 3.81 13.57 -3.09
N ALA A 130 5.06 13.50 -2.64
CA ALA A 130 5.39 13.14 -1.26
C ALA A 130 5.42 14.42 -0.42
N ASP A 131 4.30 14.74 0.23
CA ASP A 131 4.15 15.92 1.07
C ASP A 131 4.05 15.51 2.55
N PRO A 132 5.15 15.62 3.34
CA PRO A 132 5.14 15.31 4.76
C PRO A 132 4.42 16.38 5.61
N GLY A 133 3.86 17.42 4.99
CA GLY A 133 3.18 18.52 5.67
C GLY A 133 4.14 19.51 6.31
N ALA A 134 3.66 20.21 7.36
CA ALA A 134 4.29 21.40 7.94
C ALA A 134 5.75 21.26 8.45
N PHE A 135 6.26 20.02 8.57
CA PHE A 135 7.56 19.74 9.15
C PHE A 135 8.61 19.24 8.15
N GLY A 136 8.30 19.13 6.85
CA GLY A 136 9.25 18.61 5.86
C GLY A 136 9.19 19.30 4.51
N LYS A 137 10.18 19.01 3.66
CA LYS A 137 10.18 19.42 2.26
C LYS A 137 9.33 18.45 1.47
N ALA A 138 8.36 18.97 0.73
CA ALA A 138 7.61 18.17 -0.23
C ALA A 138 8.43 17.96 -1.52
N HIS A 139 8.16 16.86 -2.21
CA HIS A 139 8.84 16.47 -3.43
C HIS A 139 7.85 15.89 -4.43
N HIS A 140 8.05 16.16 -5.72
CA HIS A 140 7.29 15.51 -6.80
C HIS A 140 8.19 14.49 -7.49
N TYR A 141 7.74 13.25 -7.52
CA TYR A 141 8.39 12.18 -8.26
C TYR A 141 7.63 11.99 -9.57
N VAL A 142 8.31 12.28 -10.67
CA VAL A 142 7.74 12.21 -12.03
C VAL A 142 8.12 10.87 -12.65
N TYR A 143 7.14 10.16 -13.17
CA TYR A 143 7.28 8.83 -13.76
C TYR A 143 6.65 8.76 -15.15
N LEU A 144 7.23 7.93 -16.02
CA LEU A 144 6.54 7.37 -17.17
C LEU A 144 5.77 6.13 -16.70
N LYS A 145 4.46 6.10 -16.95
CA LYS A 145 3.60 4.95 -16.66
C LYS A 145 3.48 4.10 -17.93
N CYS A 146 4.01 2.89 -17.85
CA CYS A 146 4.00 1.95 -18.96
C CYS A 146 2.98 0.83 -18.77
N PRO A 147 2.14 0.55 -19.79
CA PRO A 147 1.20 -0.56 -19.71
C PRO A 147 1.96 -1.89 -19.74
N ALA A 148 1.59 -2.79 -18.83
CA ALA A 148 2.10 -4.14 -18.76
C ALA A 148 0.96 -5.16 -18.96
N SER A 149 1.32 -6.42 -19.21
CA SER A 149 0.35 -7.50 -19.43
C SER A 149 -0.65 -7.62 -18.27
N PHE A 150 -1.91 -7.96 -18.60
CA PHE A 150 -3.02 -8.11 -17.66
C PHE A 150 -3.46 -6.80 -16.97
N ASN A 151 -3.50 -5.68 -17.71
CA ASN A 151 -3.87 -4.34 -17.20
C ASN A 151 -3.00 -3.91 -16.00
N ARG A 152 -1.76 -4.37 -15.98
CA ARG A 152 -0.77 -3.91 -15.01
C ARG A 152 -0.07 -2.67 -15.53
N TYR A 153 0.65 -1.99 -14.64
CA TYR A 153 1.52 -0.90 -15.03
C TYR A 153 2.89 -1.03 -14.37
N GLU A 154 3.87 -0.48 -15.05
CA GLU A 154 5.21 -0.24 -14.52
C GLU A 154 5.47 1.27 -14.50
N LEU A 155 6.26 1.72 -13.54
CA LEU A 155 6.64 3.12 -13.40
C LEU A 155 8.14 3.24 -13.60
N GLU A 156 8.54 4.02 -14.59
CA GLU A 156 9.93 4.40 -14.82
C GLU A 156 10.15 5.81 -14.28
N LEU A 157 11.07 5.97 -13.32
CA LEU A 157 11.35 7.27 -12.71
C LEU A 157 12.06 8.16 -13.73
N ILE A 158 11.48 9.33 -14.00
CA ILE A 158 12.05 10.36 -14.87
C ILE A 158 12.85 11.34 -14.02
N ALA A 159 12.22 11.93 -13.00
CA ALA A 159 12.83 13.00 -12.21
C ALA A 159 12.26 13.10 -10.79
N ASN A 160 13.02 13.73 -9.91
CA ASN A 160 12.57 14.22 -8.61
C ASN A 160 12.66 15.74 -8.60
N LEU A 161 11.51 16.40 -8.48
CA LEU A 161 11.40 17.85 -8.50
C LEU A 161 11.14 18.37 -7.08
N SER A 162 11.66 19.57 -6.81
CA SER A 162 11.27 20.34 -5.64
C SER A 162 9.77 20.63 -5.67
N TRP A 163 9.17 20.78 -4.49
CA TRP A 163 7.74 21.08 -4.38
C TRP A 163 7.30 22.29 -5.19
N MET A 164 6.26 22.09 -5.98
CA MET A 164 5.50 23.07 -6.73
C MET A 164 4.04 22.88 -6.29
N ARG A 165 3.48 23.89 -5.62
CA ARG A 165 2.16 23.77 -4.97
C ARG A 165 1.06 23.43 -5.97
N ASP A 166 0.84 24.33 -6.93
CA ASP A 166 -0.15 24.21 -7.98
C ASP A 166 0.61 24.28 -9.31
N TYR A 167 0.43 23.30 -10.16
CA TYR A 167 1.09 23.24 -11.47
C TYR A 167 0.19 22.61 -12.52
N GLU A 168 0.34 23.06 -13.75
CA GLU A 168 -0.19 22.42 -14.94
C GLU A 168 0.92 21.67 -15.67
N MET A 169 0.57 20.52 -16.23
CA MET A 169 1.48 19.71 -17.03
C MET A 169 1.12 19.88 -18.51
N SER A 170 2.11 20.12 -19.35
CA SER A 170 1.96 20.15 -20.79
C SER A 170 3.16 19.48 -21.46
N LEU A 171 2.98 19.06 -22.72
CA LEU A 171 4.03 18.43 -23.52
C LEU A 171 4.20 19.20 -24.83
N GLU A 172 5.37 19.80 -25.02
CA GLU A 172 5.75 20.49 -26.26
C GLU A 172 6.89 19.70 -26.93
N GLY A 173 6.55 18.88 -27.94
CA GLY A 173 7.51 17.93 -28.51
C GLY A 173 7.87 16.83 -27.51
N ASP A 174 9.12 16.84 -27.05
CA ASP A 174 9.65 15.95 -26.00
C ASP A 174 9.99 16.70 -24.70
N ASP A 175 9.60 17.96 -24.60
CA ASP A 175 9.75 18.74 -23.37
C ASP A 175 8.46 18.62 -22.53
N LEU A 176 8.55 17.91 -21.41
CA LEU A 176 7.50 17.85 -20.41
C LEU A 176 7.61 19.08 -19.49
N ILE A 177 6.62 19.96 -19.58
CA ILE A 177 6.61 21.26 -18.93
C ILE A 177 5.69 21.20 -17.72
N PHE A 178 6.19 21.67 -16.58
CA PHE A 178 5.46 21.94 -15.36
C PHE A 178 5.40 23.44 -15.18
N GLN A 179 4.20 24.02 -15.22
CA GLN A 179 3.99 25.46 -15.09
C GLN A 179 3.16 25.74 -13.83
N SER A 180 3.77 26.43 -12.87
CA SER A 180 3.07 27.01 -11.72
C SER A 180 2.44 28.36 -12.08
N ASP A 181 1.33 28.72 -11.44
CA ASP A 181 0.67 30.03 -11.58
C ASP A 181 1.57 31.21 -11.12
N SER A 182 2.61 30.92 -10.35
CA SER A 182 3.65 31.90 -9.99
C SER A 182 4.67 32.06 -11.12
N GLU A 183 4.93 33.29 -11.58
CA GLU A 183 5.81 33.63 -12.73
C GLU A 183 7.24 33.04 -12.68
N GLU A 184 7.70 32.51 -11.54
CA GLU A 184 9.03 31.92 -11.36
C GLU A 184 9.07 30.37 -11.43
N GLY A 185 7.93 29.68 -11.62
CA GLY A 185 7.82 28.24 -11.40
C GLY A 185 7.68 27.37 -12.66
N LYS A 186 8.40 27.66 -13.74
CA LYS A 186 8.44 26.78 -14.93
C LYS A 186 9.59 25.78 -14.80
N THR A 187 9.27 24.49 -14.73
CA THR A 187 10.25 23.40 -14.82
C THR A 187 10.05 22.66 -16.13
N VAL A 188 11.14 22.40 -16.86
CA VAL A 188 11.10 21.66 -18.12
C VAL A 188 11.96 20.41 -17.98
N LEU A 189 11.40 19.27 -18.37
CA LEU A 189 12.08 17.99 -18.38
C LEU A 189 12.12 17.45 -19.81
N ASP A 190 13.32 17.20 -20.33
CA ASP A 190 13.49 16.46 -21.58
C ASP A 190 13.16 14.98 -21.34
N VAL A 191 12.10 14.51 -22.00
CA VAL A 191 11.62 13.12 -21.92
C VAL A 191 11.85 12.34 -23.22
N SER A 192 12.74 12.84 -24.10
CA SER A 192 13.04 12.23 -25.40
C SER A 192 13.60 10.81 -25.31
N GLU A 193 14.21 10.42 -24.19
CA GLU A 193 14.75 9.06 -23.99
C GLU A 193 13.75 8.11 -23.31
N PHE A 194 12.61 8.61 -22.83
CA PHE A 194 11.67 7.83 -22.03
C PHE A 194 10.50 7.31 -22.88
N TYR A 195 10.54 6.00 -23.15
CA TYR A 195 9.48 5.26 -23.84
C TYR A 195 9.24 3.91 -23.20
N CYS A 196 8.00 3.47 -23.25
CA CYS A 196 7.63 2.13 -22.82
C CYS A 196 8.26 1.07 -23.75
N LYS A 197 8.85 0.05 -23.12
CA LYS A 197 9.54 -1.06 -23.79
C LYS A 197 8.57 -2.09 -24.35
#